data_AF-A0A321LD10-F1
#
_entry.id   AF-A0A321LD10-F1
#
_cell.length_a   1.000
_cell.length_b   1.000
_cell.length_c   1.000
_cell.angle_alpha   90.00
_cell.angle_beta   90.00
_cell.angle_gamma   90.00
#
_symmetry.space_group_name_H-M   'P 1'
#
loop_
_entity.id
_entity.type
_entity.pdbx_description
1 polymer ?
#
loop_
_entity_poly.entity_id
_entity_poly.type
_entity_poly.pdbx_seq_one_letter_code
_entity_poly.pdbx_strand_id
1 'polypeptide(L)'
;MLKRRAADLGPPVQMCDALSRNAPGSLPVLLANWLAHARRHFVEVADSFQVQCRYVLETIGEVFQNDELTRQQALSPDDRLSFHQQQSGPLMDGLLAWCNQQFDDRQVEPNSGLGKAIRYLLNHWTKLTLFCACLALLSTITSANEP
;
A
#
# COMPACT_ATOMS: atom_id res chain seq x y z
N MET A 1 17.09 -11.14 -16.66
CA MET A 1 16.78 -9.90 -17.42
C MET A 1 17.26 -8.60 -16.77
N LEU A 2 17.51 -8.51 -15.46
CA LEU A 2 17.96 -7.25 -14.82
C LEU A 2 19.42 -6.83 -15.10
N LYS A 3 20.31 -7.75 -15.49
CA LYS A 3 21.75 -7.49 -15.71
C LYS A 3 22.10 -6.59 -16.92
N ARG A 4 21.10 -6.18 -17.72
CA ARG A 4 21.28 -5.41 -18.96
C ARG A 4 20.60 -4.03 -18.91
N ARG A 5 20.21 -3.56 -17.73
CA ARG A 5 19.58 -2.25 -17.58
C ARG A 5 20.64 -1.16 -17.69
N ALA A 6 20.32 -0.09 -18.41
CA ALA A 6 21.19 1.07 -18.55
C ALA A 6 21.46 1.67 -17.16
N ALA A 7 22.74 1.99 -16.89
CA ALA A 7 23.21 2.36 -15.55
C ALA A 7 22.68 3.72 -15.05
N ASP A 8 22.12 4.51 -15.96
CA ASP A 8 21.46 5.80 -15.73
C ASP A 8 20.03 5.67 -15.19
N LEU A 9 19.41 4.50 -15.29
CA LEU A 9 18.09 4.24 -14.72
C LEU A 9 18.23 3.82 -13.25
N GLY A 10 17.61 4.58 -12.33
CA GLY A 10 17.55 4.26 -10.89
C GLY A 10 17.00 2.85 -10.60
N PRO A 11 17.15 2.31 -9.37
CA PRO A 11 16.89 0.90 -9.07
C PRO A 11 15.47 0.46 -9.50
N PRO A 12 15.30 -0.74 -10.08
CA PRO A 12 14.00 -1.19 -10.55
C PRO A 12 13.08 -1.44 -9.36
N VAL A 13 11.78 -1.25 -9.56
CA VAL A 13 10.79 -1.61 -8.55
C VAL A 13 10.33 -3.05 -8.78
N GLN A 14 10.37 -3.85 -7.73
CA GLN A 14 9.79 -5.18 -7.67
C GLN A 14 8.49 -5.09 -6.86
N MET A 15 7.35 -5.32 -7.51
CA MET A 15 6.06 -5.48 -6.83
C MET A 15 5.86 -6.96 -6.47
N CYS A 16 5.57 -7.26 -5.20
CA CYS A 16 5.26 -8.61 -4.74
C CYS A 16 4.34 -8.61 -3.52
N ASP A 17 3.92 -9.79 -3.08
CA ASP A 17 3.35 -9.98 -1.75
C ASP A 17 4.46 -10.04 -0.68
N ALA A 18 4.11 -9.74 0.58
CA ALA A 18 5.07 -9.56 1.68
C ALA A 18 5.72 -10.86 2.20
N LEU A 19 5.73 -11.93 1.42
CA LEU A 19 6.30 -13.22 1.83
C LEU A 19 7.83 -13.17 1.83
N SER A 20 8.45 -13.82 2.81
CA SER A 20 9.91 -13.85 3.01
C SER A 20 10.69 -14.36 1.80
N ARG A 21 10.08 -15.28 1.02
CA ARG A 21 10.66 -15.82 -0.22
C ARG A 21 10.76 -14.82 -1.37
N ASN A 22 10.05 -13.69 -1.29
CA ASN A 22 10.10 -12.63 -2.30
C ASN A 22 11.11 -11.54 -1.96
N ALA A 23 11.90 -11.73 -0.90
CA ALA A 23 13.00 -10.83 -0.59
C ALA A 23 13.89 -10.69 -1.83
N PRO A 24 14.24 -9.45 -2.21
CA PRO A 24 15.08 -9.24 -3.37
C PRO A 24 16.43 -9.94 -3.16
N GLY A 25 16.95 -10.55 -4.23
CA GLY A 25 18.28 -11.14 -4.24
C GLY A 25 19.37 -10.06 -4.14
N SER A 26 20.58 -10.36 -4.62
CA SER A 26 21.74 -9.46 -4.50
C SER A 26 21.70 -8.18 -5.35
N LEU A 27 20.59 -7.87 -6.02
CA LEU A 27 20.45 -6.69 -6.87
C LEU A 27 19.73 -5.55 -6.12
N PRO A 28 20.18 -4.30 -6.25
CA PRO A 28 19.49 -3.17 -5.65
C PRO A 28 18.15 -2.94 -6.38
N VAL A 29 17.04 -3.31 -5.71
CA VAL A 29 15.66 -3.06 -6.17
C VAL A 29 14.86 -2.38 -5.06
N LEU A 30 13.95 -1.50 -5.45
CA LEU A 30 12.93 -0.98 -4.55
C LEU A 30 11.83 -2.05 -4.42
N LEU A 31 11.53 -2.48 -3.20
CA LEU A 31 10.50 -3.50 -2.97
C LEU A 31 9.17 -2.83 -2.63
N ALA A 32 8.17 -3.06 -3.45
CA ALA A 32 6.80 -2.61 -3.20
C ALA A 32 5.90 -3.79 -2.88
N ASN A 33 5.00 -3.57 -1.93
CA ASN A 33 3.98 -4.54 -1.58
C ASN A 33 2.62 -4.04 -2.07
N TRP A 34 1.77 -4.97 -2.48
CA TRP A 34 0.44 -4.60 -2.93
C TRP A 34 -0.50 -4.31 -1.74
N LEU A 35 -1.09 -3.10 -1.73
CA LEU A 35 -2.02 -2.65 -0.69
C LEU A 35 -3.23 -3.57 -0.53
N ALA A 36 -3.64 -4.27 -1.59
CA ALA A 36 -4.69 -5.26 -1.54
C ALA A 36 -4.40 -6.41 -0.56
N HIS A 37 -3.14 -6.77 -0.32
CA HIS A 37 -2.82 -7.79 0.69
C HIS A 37 -3.07 -7.28 2.10
N ALA A 38 -2.69 -6.03 2.40
CA ALA A 38 -3.03 -5.42 3.67
C ALA A 38 -4.55 -5.33 3.86
N ARG A 39 -5.30 -4.92 2.81
CA ARG A 39 -6.76 -4.86 2.81
C ARG A 39 -7.40 -6.20 3.22
N ARG A 40 -6.92 -7.34 2.71
CA ARG A 40 -7.48 -8.67 3.03
C ARG A 40 -7.45 -8.98 4.52
N HIS A 41 -6.37 -8.62 5.22
CA HIS A 41 -6.26 -8.82 6.66
C HIS A 41 -7.37 -8.09 7.44
N PHE A 42 -7.85 -6.95 6.96
CA PHE A 42 -8.96 -6.22 7.58
C PHE A 42 -10.33 -6.80 7.19
N VAL A 43 -10.48 -7.29 5.95
CA VAL A 43 -11.71 -8.00 5.52
C VAL A 43 -11.95 -9.25 6.37
N GLU A 44 -10.91 -10.04 6.65
CA GLU A 44 -10.99 -11.27 7.44
C GLU A 44 -11.52 -11.06 8.87
N VAL A 45 -11.40 -9.85 9.42
CA VAL A 45 -11.79 -9.53 10.79
C VAL A 45 -12.93 -8.51 10.86
N ALA A 46 -13.50 -8.12 9.71
CA ALA A 46 -14.48 -7.04 9.61
C ALA A 46 -15.75 -7.32 10.43
N ASP A 47 -16.22 -8.57 10.48
CA ASP A 47 -17.42 -8.95 11.23
C ASP A 47 -17.28 -8.67 12.74
N SER A 48 -16.07 -8.84 13.27
CA SER A 48 -15.75 -8.66 14.70
C SER A 48 -15.35 -7.22 15.06
N PHE A 49 -14.88 -6.44 14.09
CA PHE A 49 -14.32 -5.10 14.29
C PHE A 49 -14.85 -4.10 13.26
N GLN A 50 -16.17 -4.04 13.11
CA GLN A 50 -16.84 -3.38 11.99
C GLN A 50 -16.47 -1.90 11.84
N VAL A 51 -16.45 -1.13 12.93
CA VAL A 51 -16.17 0.31 12.89
C VAL A 51 -14.73 0.58 12.46
N GLN A 52 -13.78 -0.12 13.07
CA GLN A 52 -12.36 0.04 12.78
C GLN A 52 -12.02 -0.45 11.37
N CYS A 53 -12.55 -1.61 10.97
CA CYS A 53 -12.30 -2.16 9.65
C CYS A 53 -12.94 -1.30 8.57
N ARG A 54 -14.15 -0.76 8.81
CA ARG A 54 -14.79 0.17 7.88
C ARG A 54 -13.88 1.34 7.54
N TYR A 55 -13.34 2.03 8.56
CA TYR A 55 -12.44 3.16 8.36
C TYR A 55 -11.26 2.78 7.46
N VAL A 56 -10.55 1.70 7.78
CA VAL A 56 -9.39 1.25 6.99
C VAL A 56 -9.79 0.86 5.56
N LEU A 57 -10.88 0.12 5.40
CA LEU A 57 -11.33 -0.37 4.09
C LEU A 57 -11.83 0.76 3.20
N GLU A 58 -12.51 1.77 3.76
CA GLU A 58 -12.96 2.96 3.05
C GLU A 58 -11.75 3.82 2.63
N THR A 59 -10.78 4.07 3.53
CA THR A 59 -9.56 4.81 3.17
C THR A 59 -8.76 4.13 2.05
N ILE A 60 -8.56 2.80 2.12
CA ILE A 60 -7.90 2.05 1.05
C ILE A 60 -8.75 2.08 -0.23
N GLY A 61 -10.08 2.04 -0.11
CA GLY A 61 -11.00 2.17 -1.22
C GLY A 61 -10.85 3.50 -1.96
N GLU A 62 -10.73 4.62 -1.25
CA GLU A 62 -10.48 5.94 -1.84
C GLU A 62 -9.14 5.99 -2.58
N VAL A 63 -8.09 5.36 -2.05
CA VAL A 63 -6.81 5.24 -2.74
C VAL A 63 -6.95 4.51 -4.08
N PHE A 64 -7.73 3.43 -4.12
CA PHE A 64 -7.99 2.70 -5.37
C PHE A 64 -8.86 3.50 -6.34
N GLN A 65 -9.81 4.30 -5.85
CA GLN A 65 -10.57 5.21 -6.70
C GLN A 65 -9.68 6.29 -7.32
N ASN A 66 -8.75 6.86 -6.56
CA ASN A 66 -7.76 7.80 -7.06
C ASN A 66 -6.89 7.18 -8.16
N ASP A 67 -6.46 5.93 -7.97
CA ASP A 67 -5.71 5.19 -8.98
C ASP A 67 -6.49 5.06 -10.29
N GLU A 68 -7.75 4.65 -10.19
CA GLU A 68 -8.64 4.50 -11.33
C GLU A 68 -8.93 5.84 -12.03
N LEU A 69 -9.10 6.94 -11.29
CA LEU A 69 -9.28 8.29 -11.85
C LEU A 69 -8.06 8.71 -12.69
N THR A 70 -6.84 8.49 -12.20
CA THR A 70 -5.62 8.84 -12.94
C THR A 70 -5.51 8.04 -14.24
N ARG A 71 -6.00 6.80 -14.25
CA ARG A 71 -6.05 5.93 -15.43
C ARG A 71 -7.10 6.42 -16.43
N GLN A 72 -8.30 6.76 -15.97
CA GLN A 72 -9.38 7.28 -16.82
C GLN A 72 -9.00 8.60 -17.50
N GLN A 73 -8.23 9.44 -16.81
CA GLN A 73 -7.71 10.70 -17.33
C GLN A 73 -6.45 10.53 -18.20
N ALA A 74 -5.94 9.30 -18.32
CA ALA A 74 -4.71 8.99 -19.05
C ALA A 74 -3.52 9.88 -18.64
N LEU A 75 -3.38 10.15 -17.34
CA LEU A 75 -2.31 10.98 -16.81
C LEU A 75 -0.93 10.39 -17.13
N SER A 76 0.04 11.28 -17.39
CA SER A 76 1.44 10.86 -17.51
C SER A 76 1.94 10.26 -16.19
N PRO A 77 3.03 9.47 -16.18
CA PRO A 77 3.60 8.95 -14.94
C PRO A 77 3.90 10.05 -13.91
N ASP A 78 4.41 11.20 -14.36
CA ASP A 78 4.73 12.35 -13.48
C ASP A 78 3.48 13.03 -12.92
N ASP A 79 2.46 13.25 -13.75
CA ASP A 79 1.19 13.83 -13.32
C ASP A 79 0.47 12.89 -12.36
N ARG A 80 0.54 11.58 -12.62
CA ARG A 80 -0.06 10.58 -11.76
C ARG A 80 0.63 10.47 -10.41
N LEU A 81 1.97 10.53 -10.35
CA LEU A 81 2.67 10.62 -9.07
C LEU A 81 2.26 11.87 -8.31
N SER A 82 2.25 13.02 -8.98
CA SER A 82 1.85 14.29 -8.39
C SER A 82 0.42 14.23 -7.85
N PHE A 83 -0.49 13.58 -8.60
CA PHE A 83 -1.86 13.34 -8.17
C PHE A 83 -1.91 12.48 -6.91
N HIS A 84 -1.23 11.33 -6.87
CA HIS A 84 -1.23 10.48 -5.68
C HIS A 84 -0.57 11.16 -4.47
N GLN A 85 0.48 11.95 -4.65
CA GLN A 85 1.07 12.75 -3.57
C GLN A 85 0.06 13.71 -2.96
N GLN A 86 -0.77 14.35 -3.79
CA GLN A 86 -1.75 15.34 -3.33
C GLN A 86 -3.04 14.71 -2.78
N GLN A 87 -3.52 13.63 -3.42
CA GLN A 87 -4.85 13.06 -3.15
C GLN A 87 -4.79 11.79 -2.29
N SER A 88 -3.81 10.91 -2.52
CA SER A 88 -3.64 9.67 -1.75
C SER A 88 -2.68 9.80 -0.58
N GLY A 89 -1.69 10.70 -0.67
CA GLY A 89 -0.70 10.96 0.39
C GLY A 89 -1.35 11.28 1.73
N PRO A 90 -2.21 12.32 1.82
CA PRO A 90 -2.89 12.68 3.07
C PRO A 90 -3.77 11.57 3.65
N LEU A 91 -4.42 10.76 2.79
CA LEU A 91 -5.23 9.61 3.22
C LEU A 91 -4.35 8.56 3.90
N MET A 92 -3.21 8.24 3.29
CA MET A 92 -2.26 7.28 3.85
C MET A 92 -1.62 7.81 5.14
N ASP A 93 -1.25 9.08 5.20
CA ASP A 93 -0.70 9.69 6.42
C ASP A 93 -1.72 9.66 7.57
N GLY A 94 -2.98 9.97 7.27
CA GLY A 94 -4.08 9.85 8.24
C GLY A 94 -4.28 8.41 8.73
N LEU A 95 -4.24 7.43 7.82
CA LEU A 95 -4.34 6.01 8.16
C LEU A 95 -3.18 5.55 9.05
N LEU A 96 -1.94 5.98 8.77
CA LEU A 96 -0.78 5.67 9.61
C LEU A 96 -0.95 6.22 11.03
N ALA A 97 -1.33 7.49 11.14
CA ALA A 97 -1.55 8.15 12.42
C ALA A 97 -2.64 7.42 13.22
N TRP A 98 -3.76 7.12 12.57
CA TRP A 98 -4.88 6.40 13.19
C TRP A 98 -4.45 5.01 13.68
N CYS A 99 -3.68 4.26 12.89
CA CYS A 99 -3.18 2.94 13.27
C CYS A 99 -2.26 2.98 14.49
N ASN A 100 -1.36 3.96 14.58
CA ASN A 100 -0.49 4.12 15.76
C ASN A 100 -1.31 4.47 17.01
N GLN A 101 -2.27 5.40 16.88
CA GLN A 101 -3.18 5.78 17.97
C GLN A 101 -3.95 4.60 18.55
N GLN A 102 -4.34 3.62 17.73
CA GLN A 102 -5.04 2.42 18.23
C GLN A 102 -4.25 1.67 19.31
N PHE A 103 -2.91 1.67 19.21
CA PHE A 103 -2.04 1.04 20.20
C PHE A 103 -1.63 1.99 21.32
N ASP A 104 -1.29 3.24 20.99
CA ASP A 104 -0.87 4.24 21.97
C ASP A 104 -1.97 4.49 23.02
N ASP A 105 -3.21 4.60 22.57
CA ASP A 105 -4.39 4.83 23.42
C ASP A 105 -4.99 3.52 23.97
N ARG A 106 -4.33 2.37 23.72
CA ARG A 106 -4.76 1.03 24.13
C ARG A 106 -6.20 0.66 23.70
N GLN A 107 -6.66 1.20 22.57
CA GLN A 107 -7.98 0.92 22.02
C GLN A 107 -8.06 -0.48 21.39
N VAL A 108 -6.93 -1.00 20.91
CA VAL A 108 -6.83 -2.31 20.30
C VAL A 108 -5.81 -3.16 21.03
N GLU A 109 -6.25 -4.30 21.54
CA GLU A 109 -5.37 -5.30 22.10
C GLU A 109 -4.42 -5.82 21.01
N PRO A 110 -3.09 -5.73 21.19
CA PRO A 110 -2.14 -6.13 20.16
C PRO A 110 -2.43 -7.53 19.62
N ASN A 111 -2.66 -8.52 20.47
CA ASN A 111 -2.78 -9.91 20.02
C ASN A 111 -4.15 -10.29 19.43
N SER A 112 -5.11 -9.35 19.38
CA SER A 112 -6.40 -9.53 18.72
C SER A 112 -6.27 -9.69 17.20
N GLY A 113 -7.35 -10.12 16.53
CA GLY A 113 -7.41 -10.18 15.06
C GLY A 113 -7.11 -8.82 14.41
N LEU A 114 -7.79 -7.76 14.88
CA LEU A 114 -7.53 -6.39 14.42
C LEU A 114 -6.10 -5.93 14.73
N GLY A 115 -5.58 -6.21 15.93
CA GLY A 115 -4.22 -5.82 16.30
C GLY A 115 -3.15 -6.50 15.44
N LYS A 116 -3.36 -7.75 15.01
CA LYS A 116 -2.51 -8.42 14.03
C LYS A 116 -2.58 -7.78 12.65
N ALA A 117 -3.79 -7.42 12.18
CA ALA A 117 -3.97 -6.73 10.90
C ALA A 117 -3.28 -5.35 10.87
N ILE A 118 -3.45 -4.55 11.95
CA ILE A 118 -2.77 -3.25 12.08
C ILE A 118 -1.25 -3.43 12.09
N ARG A 119 -0.72 -4.40 12.85
CA ARG A 119 0.74 -4.65 12.84
C ARG A 119 1.25 -5.06 11.48
N TYR A 120 0.50 -5.87 10.73
CA TYR A 120 0.89 -6.22 9.37
C TYR A 120 1.02 -4.96 8.50
N LEU A 121 0.02 -4.08 8.54
CA LEU A 121 0.03 -2.81 7.81
C LEU A 121 1.26 -1.96 8.20
N LEU A 122 1.49 -1.76 9.51
CA LEU A 122 2.61 -0.95 10.02
C LEU A 122 3.99 -1.55 9.66
N ASN A 123 4.17 -2.86 9.80
CA ASN A 123 5.43 -3.55 9.49
C ASN A 123 5.82 -3.47 8.01
N HIS A 124 4.84 -3.23 7.14
CA HIS A 124 5.03 -3.17 5.70
C HIS A 124 4.78 -1.77 5.12
N TRP A 125 4.58 -0.76 5.97
CA TRP A 125 4.13 0.57 5.59
C TRP A 125 4.90 1.16 4.41
N THR A 126 6.23 1.28 4.55
CA THR A 126 7.08 1.86 3.50
C THR A 126 6.87 1.18 2.15
N LYS A 127 6.74 -0.16 2.13
CA LYS A 127 6.58 -0.93 0.89
C LYS A 127 5.18 -0.79 0.31
N LEU A 128 4.17 -0.63 1.16
CA LEU A 128 2.77 -0.46 0.79
C LEU A 128 2.46 0.96 0.28
N THR A 129 3.27 1.96 0.63
CA THR A 129 3.05 3.37 0.27
C THR A 129 4.00 3.90 -0.81
N LEU A 130 4.87 3.06 -1.37
CA LEU A 130 5.84 3.51 -2.39
C LEU A 130 5.19 4.14 -3.64
N PHE A 131 3.92 3.85 -3.94
CA PHE A 131 3.22 4.47 -5.07
C PHE A 131 3.01 5.99 -4.91
N CYS A 132 3.04 6.51 -3.67
CA CYS A 132 3.01 7.94 -3.38
C CYS A 132 4.41 8.60 -3.50
N ALA A 133 5.48 7.81 -3.56
CA ALA A 133 6.86 8.32 -3.49
C ALA A 133 7.70 8.00 -4.73
N CYS A 134 7.24 7.08 -5.60
CA CYS A 134 8.02 6.60 -6.74
C CYS A 134 7.19 6.48 -8.02
N LEU A 135 7.66 7.13 -9.09
CA LEU A 135 7.08 7.09 -10.44
C LEU A 135 6.93 5.66 -10.99
N ALA A 136 7.82 4.75 -10.60
CA ALA A 136 7.95 3.44 -11.22
C ALA A 136 6.89 2.40 -10.80
N LEU A 137 5.93 2.76 -9.94
CA LEU A 137 4.92 1.83 -9.41
C LEU A 137 3.51 1.96 -9.97
N LEU A 138 3.29 3.02 -10.73
CA LEU A 138 1.95 3.44 -11.08
C LEU A 138 1.29 2.44 -12.07
N SER A 139 2.02 1.65 -12.84
CA SER A 139 1.40 0.69 -13.77
C SER A 139 0.80 -0.59 -13.15
N THR A 140 0.84 -0.81 -11.82
CA THR A 140 0.64 -2.16 -11.23
C THR A 140 -0.44 -2.31 -10.16
N ILE A 141 -1.19 -1.27 -9.79
CA ILE A 141 -2.13 -1.35 -8.64
C ILE A 141 -3.43 -2.14 -8.95
N THR A 142 -3.74 -2.43 -10.23
CA THR A 142 -5.09 -2.79 -10.69
C THR A 142 -5.46 -4.27 -10.87
N SER A 143 -4.65 -5.27 -10.51
CA SER A 143 -4.97 -6.66 -10.89
C SER A 143 -5.93 -7.48 -9.97
N ALA A 144 -6.60 -6.92 -8.95
CA ALA A 144 -7.58 -7.72 -8.16
C ALA A 144 -8.75 -6.90 -7.62
N ASN A 145 -9.42 -6.19 -8.53
CA ASN A 145 -10.80 -5.77 -8.30
C ASN A 145 -11.78 -6.56 -9.19
N GLU A 146 -11.46 -7.84 -9.44
CA GLU A 146 -12.45 -8.81 -9.91
C GLU A 146 -12.92 -9.65 -8.71
N PRO A 147 -14.21 -10.02 -8.66
CA PRO A 147 -14.90 -10.55 -7.49
C PRO A 147 -14.35 -11.88 -6.95
#